data_AF-A0A2N0MPU0-F1
#
_entry.id   AF-A0A2N0MPU0-F1
#
_cell.length_a   1.000
_cell.length_b   1.000
_cell.length_c   1.000
_cell.angle_alpha   90.00
_cell.angle_beta   90.00
_cell.angle_gamma   90.00
#
_symmetry.space_group_name_H-M   'P 1'
#
loop_
_entity.id
_entity.type
_entity.pdbx_description
1 polymer ?
#
loop_
_entity_poly.entity_id
_entity_poly.type
_entity_poly.pdbx_seq_one_letter_code
_entity_poly.pdbx_strand_id
1 'polypeptide(L)'
;MFGNGTLIISNSTVSGNGNFGPGLDQFPGPFFGTRHGGGIYSCNGCTLTMTNSTVSGNVSSESGGGIWAIHNSTITNSTITNNTTQPGQGGGIVHKIEVLNTIIANNTGDDCGSPGDITSLGHNLSSDATCGFTNTGDLQNTNPLLGSLTGNGGPTETHALLSGSPAIDAGDDSVLTAPLSLTTDQRGEPRLQGAHVDIGSFELEITVVDADGDGVADTNDLCSGTVAGAAVDANGCSDPQVDADGDGICDPGAPSGGPSACTGSDNCPNVVNPSQTDTDGDGLGDACDPDDDNDGVVDVLDLCPGTPAGTTVGATGCTPEQATENLIDDVQNLVPGSLKRGQANGLIAKLDGVLQKLDKGKTNAACNQLQAFINQVNGFINAGKLSPAEGQSLIDAAINVGNTLGC
;
A
#
# COMPACT_ATOMS: atom_id res chain seq x y z
N MET A 1 37.74 21.68 26.89
CA MET A 1 37.37 21.86 28.33
C MET A 1 38.33 21.10 29.23
N PHE A 2 38.65 21.61 30.44
CA PHE A 2 39.51 20.95 31.44
C PHE A 2 38.77 20.87 32.78
N GLY A 3 38.60 19.68 33.34
CA GLY A 3 37.89 19.48 34.63
C GLY A 3 38.74 18.69 35.62
N ASN A 4 39.03 19.24 36.79
CA ASN A 4 39.51 18.48 37.95
C ASN A 4 38.27 17.92 38.68
N GLY A 5 37.88 16.66 38.41
CA GLY A 5 36.68 16.03 38.98
C GLY A 5 35.74 15.45 37.92
N THR A 6 34.42 15.54 38.12
CA THR A 6 33.41 15.11 37.14
C THR A 6 33.02 16.27 36.21
N LEU A 7 33.15 16.07 34.90
CA LEU A 7 32.65 16.97 33.86
C LEU A 7 31.34 16.40 33.31
N ILE A 8 30.25 17.16 33.41
CA ILE A 8 28.95 16.79 32.83
C ILE A 8 28.68 17.72 31.65
N ILE A 9 28.37 17.14 30.49
CA ILE A 9 27.98 17.87 29.29
C ILE A 9 26.64 17.31 28.84
N SER A 10 25.65 18.19 28.71
CA SER A 10 24.31 17.83 28.23
C SER A 10 23.79 18.87 27.26
N ASN A 11 23.09 18.42 26.21
CA ASN A 11 22.44 19.28 25.22
C ASN A 11 23.35 20.41 24.70
N SER A 12 24.60 20.09 24.37
CA SER A 12 25.65 21.07 24.09
C SER A 12 26.49 20.71 22.87
N THR A 13 27.08 21.73 22.25
CA THR A 13 28.00 21.58 21.12
C THR A 13 29.40 22.05 21.51
N VAL A 14 30.40 21.18 21.34
CA VAL A 14 31.82 21.49 21.48
C VAL A 14 32.46 21.42 20.10
N SER A 15 32.68 22.57 19.48
CA SER A 15 33.18 22.61 18.10
C SER A 15 34.29 23.62 17.85
N GLY A 16 35.10 23.33 16.82
CA GLY A 16 36.13 24.24 16.31
C GLY A 16 37.28 24.52 17.28
N ASN A 17 37.50 23.68 18.28
CA ASN A 17 38.60 23.84 19.24
C ASN A 17 39.86 23.15 18.73
N GLY A 18 41.04 23.69 19.07
CA GLY A 18 42.32 23.14 18.64
C GLY A 18 43.37 23.20 19.73
N ASN A 19 44.16 22.14 19.89
CA ASN A 19 45.40 22.16 20.67
C ASN A 19 46.58 21.92 19.73
N PHE A 20 47.26 23.00 19.36
CA PHE A 20 48.41 22.97 18.46
C PHE A 20 49.70 22.90 19.29
N GLY A 21 50.54 21.91 19.02
CA GLY A 21 51.90 21.88 19.54
C GLY A 21 52.70 23.13 19.09
N PRO A 22 53.84 23.44 19.73
CA PRO A 22 54.72 24.51 19.28
C PRO A 22 55.15 24.23 17.83
N GLY A 23 54.72 25.08 16.90
CA GLY A 23 55.01 24.93 15.46
C GLY A 23 53.93 25.42 14.50
N LEU A 24 52.75 25.82 14.98
CA LEU A 24 51.76 26.58 14.20
C LEU A 24 51.42 27.86 14.98
N ASP A 25 51.88 28.99 14.45
CA ASP A 25 52.08 30.25 15.17
C ASP A 25 50.79 30.99 15.55
N GLN A 26 50.64 31.36 16.84
CA GLN A 26 50.07 32.67 17.23
C GLN A 26 50.22 33.09 18.71
N PHE A 27 50.83 32.29 19.60
CA PHE A 27 51.05 32.72 21.00
C PHE A 27 52.47 32.38 21.49
N PRO A 28 53.32 33.38 21.79
CA PRO A 28 54.64 33.15 22.35
C PRO A 28 54.56 32.98 23.88
N GLY A 29 54.67 31.74 24.36
CA GLY A 29 54.82 31.40 25.77
C GLY A 29 55.09 29.90 25.97
N PRO A 30 55.68 29.46 27.10
CA PRO A 30 55.86 28.05 27.39
C PRO A 30 54.49 27.41 27.64
N PHE A 31 53.93 26.76 26.63
CA PHE A 31 52.67 26.02 26.74
C PHE A 31 52.89 24.72 27.50
N PHE A 32 52.33 24.64 28.71
CA PHE A 32 52.13 23.39 29.47
C PHE A 32 50.79 22.72 29.06
N GLY A 33 50.53 22.61 27.75
CA GLY A 33 49.30 22.01 27.21
C GLY A 33 49.47 20.51 26.97
N THR A 34 48.44 19.72 27.27
CA THR A 34 48.48 18.24 27.25
C THR A 34 48.48 17.61 25.85
N ARG A 35 48.56 18.39 24.76
CA ARG A 35 48.54 17.98 23.32
C ARG A 35 47.42 17.03 22.86
N HIS A 36 46.60 16.53 23.78
CA HIS A 36 45.47 15.64 23.58
C HIS A 36 44.14 16.37 23.82
N GLY A 37 43.04 15.81 23.31
CA GLY A 37 41.68 16.27 23.63
C GLY A 37 41.37 17.62 22.99
N GLY A 38 41.37 17.70 21.65
CA GLY A 38 41.17 18.94 20.91
C GLY A 38 39.89 19.67 21.30
N GLY A 39 38.79 18.93 21.50
CA GLY A 39 37.55 19.44 22.10
C GLY A 39 37.52 19.27 23.63
N ILE A 40 37.64 18.02 24.09
CA ILE A 40 37.48 17.64 25.50
C ILE A 40 38.69 16.83 25.97
N TYR A 41 39.26 17.27 27.09
CA TYR A 41 40.33 16.57 27.79
C TYR A 41 39.87 16.23 29.22
N SER A 42 39.72 14.93 29.51
CA SER A 42 39.46 14.42 30.85
C SER A 42 40.71 13.75 31.43
N CYS A 43 41.26 14.35 32.49
CA CYS A 43 42.50 13.94 33.15
C CYS A 43 42.43 12.58 33.85
N ASN A 44 43.60 12.11 34.30
CA ASN A 44 43.69 11.02 35.26
C ASN A 44 42.98 11.40 36.57
N GLY A 45 42.05 10.58 37.03
CA GLY A 45 41.13 10.83 38.15
C GLY A 45 39.83 11.56 37.78
N CYS A 46 39.62 11.92 36.51
CA CYS A 46 38.53 12.79 36.07
C CYS A 46 37.50 12.00 35.23
N THR A 47 36.21 12.13 35.53
CA THR A 47 35.13 11.43 34.81
C THR A 47 34.39 12.38 33.89
N LEU A 48 34.16 11.99 32.64
CA LEU A 48 33.25 12.67 31.72
C LEU A 48 31.92 11.92 31.67
N THR A 49 30.81 12.64 31.78
CA THR A 49 29.46 12.15 31.46
C THR A 49 28.85 13.08 30.42
N MET A 50 28.61 12.55 29.22
CA MET A 50 28.10 13.32 28.09
C MET A 50 26.78 12.72 27.58
N THR A 51 25.77 13.56 27.41
CA THR A 51 24.42 13.16 26.94
C THR A 51 23.91 14.14 25.90
N ASN A 52 23.21 13.67 24.86
CA ASN A 52 22.55 14.54 23.86
C ASN A 52 23.46 15.65 23.31
N SER A 53 24.73 15.37 23.09
CA SER A 53 25.73 16.42 22.82
C SER A 53 26.51 16.16 21.54
N THR A 54 27.01 17.22 20.92
CA THR A 54 27.76 17.16 19.66
C THR A 54 29.19 17.62 19.87
N VAL A 55 30.17 16.84 19.42
CA VAL A 55 31.60 17.21 19.43
C VAL A 55 32.09 17.17 17.98
N SER A 56 32.35 18.34 17.40
CA SER A 56 32.59 18.44 15.96
C SER A 56 33.70 19.39 15.54
N GLY A 57 34.51 19.00 14.54
CA GLY A 57 35.50 19.90 13.97
C GLY A 57 36.63 20.30 14.91
N ASN A 58 36.91 19.52 15.96
CA ASN A 58 38.00 19.79 16.89
C ASN A 58 39.31 19.14 16.43
N VAL A 59 40.45 19.72 16.80
CA VAL A 59 41.77 19.31 16.31
C VAL A 59 42.76 19.08 17.46
N SER A 60 43.47 17.96 17.47
CA SER A 60 44.58 17.70 18.41
C SER A 60 45.90 17.40 17.68
N SER A 61 47.02 17.84 18.25
CA SER A 61 48.35 17.51 17.72
C SER A 61 48.90 16.13 18.12
N GLU A 62 48.20 15.38 18.96
CA GLU A 62 48.60 14.02 19.36
C GLU A 62 47.46 13.02 19.31
N SER A 63 46.50 13.03 20.24
CA SER A 63 45.42 12.02 20.27
C SER A 63 44.13 12.59 20.82
N GLY A 64 42.99 12.01 20.43
CA GLY A 64 41.68 12.48 20.87
C GLY A 64 41.35 13.83 20.26
N GLY A 65 41.19 13.88 18.94
CA GLY A 65 40.84 15.12 18.22
C GLY A 65 39.56 15.73 18.81
N GLY A 66 38.54 14.91 19.00
CA GLY A 66 37.32 15.25 19.71
C GLY A 66 37.51 15.12 21.22
N ILE A 67 37.68 13.89 21.69
CA ILE A 67 37.67 13.55 23.12
C ILE A 67 38.86 12.67 23.50
N TRP A 68 39.52 13.04 24.59
CA TRP A 68 40.52 12.22 25.26
C TRP A 68 40.12 12.03 26.73
N ALA A 69 39.92 10.79 27.19
CA ALA A 69 39.47 10.51 28.56
C ALA A 69 40.10 9.24 29.17
N ILE A 70 41.00 9.41 30.16
CA ILE A 70 41.74 8.27 30.74
C ILE A 70 40.92 7.45 31.77
N HIS A 71 39.98 8.06 32.48
CA HIS A 71 39.15 7.38 33.49
C HIS A 71 37.76 7.09 32.98
N ASN A 72 37.10 6.11 33.60
CA ASN A 72 35.75 5.67 33.27
C ASN A 72 34.85 6.88 33.03
N SER A 73 34.43 7.00 31.78
CA SER A 73 33.62 8.09 31.26
C SER A 73 32.49 7.49 30.42
N THR A 74 31.35 8.15 30.38
CA THR A 74 30.16 7.69 29.68
C THR A 74 29.73 8.72 28.64
N ILE A 75 29.34 8.23 27.47
CA ILE A 75 28.75 9.02 26.40
C ILE A 75 27.47 8.33 25.93
N THR A 76 26.37 9.06 25.90
CA THR A 76 25.07 8.54 25.48
C THR A 76 24.36 9.50 24.54
N ASN A 77 23.64 8.99 23.55
CA ASN A 77 22.85 9.78 22.59
C ASN A 77 23.64 10.98 22.04
N SER A 78 24.89 10.77 21.59
CA SER A 78 25.78 11.87 21.23
C SER A 78 26.40 11.68 19.84
N THR A 79 26.86 12.76 19.22
CA THR A 79 27.47 12.73 17.89
C THR A 79 28.88 13.31 17.93
N ILE A 80 29.88 12.49 17.64
CA ILE A 80 31.30 12.86 17.61
C ILE A 80 31.79 12.71 16.17
N THR A 81 31.98 13.83 15.47
CA THR A 81 32.26 13.78 14.03
C THR A 81 33.19 14.88 13.52
N ASN A 82 33.86 14.66 12.40
CA ASN A 82 34.75 15.64 11.76
C ASN A 82 35.89 16.14 12.67
N ASN A 83 36.24 15.40 13.72
CA ASN A 83 37.37 15.75 14.57
C ASN A 83 38.65 15.16 13.98
N THR A 84 39.77 15.84 14.18
CA THR A 84 41.04 15.52 13.53
C THR A 84 42.16 15.37 14.54
N THR A 85 43.02 14.36 14.33
CA THR A 85 44.32 14.29 15.00
C THR A 85 45.46 14.17 13.99
N GLN A 86 46.61 14.80 14.27
CA GLN A 86 47.82 14.71 13.45
C GLN A 86 49.09 14.85 14.32
N PRO A 87 49.99 13.83 14.43
CA PRO A 87 50.05 12.52 13.77
C PRO A 87 49.70 11.32 14.69
N GLY A 88 48.68 11.39 15.56
CA GLY A 88 48.31 10.23 16.40
C GLY A 88 46.93 9.66 16.13
N GLN A 89 46.30 9.08 17.14
CA GLN A 89 45.16 8.16 17.00
C GLN A 89 43.90 8.69 17.69
N GLY A 90 42.73 8.18 17.29
CA GLY A 90 41.45 8.60 17.84
C GLY A 90 41.15 10.05 17.49
N GLY A 91 40.92 10.31 16.21
CA GLY A 91 40.38 11.58 15.75
C GLY A 91 39.07 11.89 16.47
N GLY A 92 38.18 10.90 16.60
CA GLY A 92 36.94 11.02 17.37
C GLY A 92 37.20 10.95 18.87
N ILE A 93 37.39 9.74 19.38
CA ILE A 93 37.57 9.49 20.82
C ILE A 93 38.75 8.56 21.11
N VAL A 94 39.29 8.59 22.34
CA VAL A 94 40.35 7.66 22.77
C VAL A 94 40.33 7.44 24.29
N HIS A 95 40.80 6.25 24.71
CA HIS A 95 40.92 5.72 26.08
C HIS A 95 39.62 5.13 26.68
N LYS A 96 39.33 5.33 27.98
CA LYS A 96 38.35 4.54 28.74
C LYS A 96 36.96 5.17 28.69
N ILE A 97 36.19 4.82 27.66
CA ILE A 97 34.87 5.41 27.42
C ILE A 97 33.84 4.32 27.14
N GLU A 98 32.73 4.36 27.88
CA GLU A 98 31.53 3.58 27.60
C GLU A 98 30.58 4.39 26.71
N VAL A 99 30.05 3.77 25.65
CA VAL A 99 29.21 4.42 24.64
C VAL A 99 27.89 3.68 24.43
N LEU A 100 26.78 4.41 24.38
CA LEU A 100 25.43 3.92 24.10
C LEU A 100 24.74 4.87 23.12
N ASN A 101 24.02 4.37 22.12
CA ASN A 101 23.24 5.21 21.19
C ASN A 101 24.07 6.37 20.58
N THR A 102 25.36 6.15 20.32
CA THR A 102 26.30 7.24 19.98
C THR A 102 26.89 7.05 18.59
N ILE A 103 26.92 8.14 17.81
CA ILE A 103 27.60 8.22 16.51
C ILE A 103 29.03 8.71 16.73
N ILE A 104 30.02 7.95 16.27
CA ILE A 104 31.43 8.37 16.20
C ILE A 104 31.90 8.13 14.77
N ALA A 105 31.87 9.16 13.94
CA ALA A 105 31.99 8.98 12.49
C ALA A 105 32.70 10.15 11.79
N ASN A 106 33.27 9.90 10.62
CA ASN A 106 33.95 10.88 9.76
C ASN A 106 35.08 11.62 10.48
N ASN A 107 35.75 10.99 11.45
CA ASN A 107 36.90 11.59 12.12
C ASN A 107 38.20 11.27 11.35
N THR A 108 39.14 12.21 11.34
CA THR A 108 40.44 12.04 10.68
C THR A 108 41.48 11.53 11.67
N GLY A 109 42.16 10.44 11.30
CA GLY A 109 42.97 9.61 12.20
C GLY A 109 42.30 8.25 12.34
N ASP A 110 41.39 8.15 13.31
CA ASP A 110 40.51 7.00 13.56
C ASP A 110 39.22 7.53 14.22
N ASP A 111 38.07 6.87 14.06
CA ASP A 111 36.90 7.16 14.89
C ASP A 111 37.18 6.88 16.38
N CYS A 112 37.84 5.75 16.69
CA CYS A 112 38.29 5.39 18.04
C CYS A 112 39.78 5.02 18.06
N GLY A 113 40.55 5.71 18.91
CA GLY A 113 42.00 5.50 19.01
C GLY A 113 42.39 4.28 19.85
N SER A 114 43.47 3.61 19.46
CA SER A 114 44.05 2.45 20.17
C SER A 114 45.47 2.70 20.73
N PRO A 115 45.87 2.12 21.87
CA PRO A 115 45.07 1.24 22.72
C PRO A 115 44.02 2.06 23.47
N GLY A 116 42.75 1.73 23.23
CA GLY A 116 41.59 2.43 23.77
C GLY A 116 40.62 1.40 24.27
N ASP A 117 40.33 1.46 25.57
CA ASP A 117 39.33 0.63 26.23
C ASP A 117 37.94 1.24 25.97
N ILE A 118 37.54 1.31 24.70
CA ILE A 118 36.19 1.74 24.32
C ILE A 118 35.26 0.56 24.52
N THR A 119 34.23 0.76 25.32
CA THR A 119 33.25 -0.27 25.65
C THR A 119 31.91 0.13 25.03
N SER A 120 31.44 -0.63 24.03
CA SER A 120 30.08 -0.48 23.56
C SER A 120 29.11 -0.99 24.61
N LEU A 121 28.00 -0.28 24.79
CA LEU A 121 26.80 -0.73 25.50
C LEU A 121 25.65 -1.08 24.53
N GLY A 122 25.88 -0.98 23.22
CA GLY A 122 24.91 -1.26 22.16
C GLY A 122 24.48 -0.02 21.38
N HIS A 123 23.91 -0.26 20.20
CA HIS A 123 23.28 0.75 19.34
C HIS A 123 24.17 1.95 18.99
N ASN A 124 25.48 1.73 18.83
CA ASN A 124 26.43 2.77 18.41
C ASN A 124 26.72 2.68 16.91
N LEU A 125 27.14 3.79 16.29
CA LEU A 125 27.49 3.83 14.87
C LEU A 125 28.90 4.39 14.68
N SER A 126 29.76 3.61 14.03
CA SER A 126 31.10 4.01 13.59
C SER A 126 31.22 4.03 12.07
N SER A 127 31.88 5.04 11.51
CA SER A 127 32.11 5.11 10.06
C SER A 127 33.27 4.25 9.58
N ASP A 128 34.15 3.86 10.49
CA ASP A 128 35.24 2.91 10.24
C ASP A 128 35.18 1.69 11.21
N ALA A 129 36.22 0.86 11.18
CA ALA A 129 36.33 -0.36 11.99
C ALA A 129 36.96 -0.14 13.38
N THR A 130 37.47 1.05 13.67
CA THR A 130 38.44 1.30 14.76
C THR A 130 37.81 1.22 16.15
N CYS A 131 36.50 1.48 16.26
CA CYS A 131 35.75 1.36 17.52
C CYS A 131 35.44 -0.08 17.94
N GLY A 132 35.56 -1.06 17.03
CA GLY A 132 35.32 -2.47 17.33
C GLY A 132 33.92 -2.80 17.87
N PHE A 133 32.88 -2.04 17.53
CA PHE A 133 31.53 -2.28 18.02
C PHE A 133 30.93 -3.58 17.50
N THR A 134 30.41 -4.41 18.40
CA THR A 134 29.86 -5.74 18.07
C THR A 134 28.65 -6.12 18.92
N ASN A 135 28.13 -5.22 19.74
CA ASN A 135 26.96 -5.48 20.56
C ASN A 135 25.68 -5.31 19.74
N THR A 136 24.54 -5.64 20.36
CA THR A 136 23.22 -5.47 19.75
C THR A 136 23.01 -4.03 19.26
N GLY A 137 22.51 -3.90 18.04
CA GLY A 137 22.23 -2.61 17.40
C GLY A 137 23.45 -1.85 16.91
N ASP A 138 24.68 -2.30 17.22
CA ASP A 138 25.89 -1.60 16.76
C ASP A 138 26.05 -1.69 15.24
N LEU A 139 26.49 -0.58 14.65
CA LEU A 139 26.75 -0.41 13.22
C LEU A 139 28.20 0.01 13.00
N GLN A 140 29.05 -0.91 12.55
CA GLN A 140 30.45 -0.64 12.21
C GLN A 140 30.63 -0.38 10.72
N ASN A 141 31.68 0.37 10.33
CA ASN A 141 31.99 0.70 8.94
C ASN A 141 30.78 1.27 8.16
N THR A 142 29.96 2.07 8.84
CA THR A 142 28.67 2.53 8.34
C THR A 142 28.67 4.04 8.27
N ASN A 143 28.37 4.61 7.10
CA ASN A 143 28.25 6.06 6.98
C ASN A 143 26.92 6.52 7.61
N PRO A 144 26.94 7.41 8.62
CA PRO A 144 25.72 7.88 9.28
C PRO A 144 24.87 8.84 8.43
N LEU A 145 25.33 9.27 7.25
CA LEU A 145 24.65 10.27 6.41
C LEU A 145 24.28 11.54 7.20
N LEU A 146 25.29 12.17 7.81
CA LEU A 146 25.12 13.40 8.57
C LEU A 146 25.09 14.64 7.66
N GLY A 147 24.21 15.59 8.00
CA GLY A 147 24.22 16.94 7.47
C GLY A 147 25.41 17.77 8.00
N SER A 148 25.50 19.02 7.55
CA SER A 148 26.51 19.98 8.06
C SER A 148 26.23 20.36 9.52
N LEU A 149 27.27 20.78 10.26
CA LEU A 149 27.08 21.41 11.57
C LEU A 149 26.42 22.78 11.34
N THR A 150 25.18 22.94 11.79
CA THR A 150 24.41 24.18 11.64
C THR A 150 23.26 24.22 12.66
N GLY A 151 22.54 25.33 12.73
CA GLY A 151 21.33 25.45 13.55
C GLY A 151 20.16 24.68 12.94
N ASN A 152 19.97 23.41 13.33
CA ASN A 152 18.84 22.56 12.89
C ASN A 152 17.64 22.62 13.86
N GLY A 153 17.42 23.78 14.48
CA GLY A 153 16.51 23.95 15.61
C GLY A 153 17.22 23.82 16.97
N GLY A 154 16.54 24.23 18.03
CA GLY A 154 17.06 24.18 19.40
C GLY A 154 18.12 25.23 19.76
N PRO A 155 18.74 25.11 20.95
CA PRO A 155 19.64 26.12 21.50
C PRO A 155 21.10 26.04 21.01
N THR A 156 21.52 24.93 20.40
CA THR A 156 22.90 24.71 19.92
C THR A 156 22.92 24.05 18.53
N GLU A 157 24.04 24.17 17.81
CA GLU A 157 24.20 23.56 16.47
C GLU A 157 24.36 22.04 16.55
N THR A 158 23.69 21.32 15.67
CA THR A 158 23.74 19.84 15.58
C THR A 158 24.17 19.40 14.18
N HIS A 159 24.46 18.10 14.02
CA HIS A 159 24.43 17.44 12.72
C HIS A 159 23.10 16.72 12.57
N ALA A 160 22.24 17.18 11.67
CA ALA A 160 20.99 16.48 11.36
C ALA A 160 21.25 15.12 10.68
N LEU A 161 20.38 14.15 10.92
CA LEU A 161 20.34 12.92 10.13
C LEU A 161 19.71 13.23 8.77
N LEU A 162 20.37 12.84 7.68
CA LEU A 162 19.80 12.97 6.33
C LEU A 162 18.88 11.78 6.03
N SER A 163 17.95 11.97 5.10
CA SER A 163 17.05 10.92 4.63
C SER A 163 17.81 9.66 4.23
N GLY A 164 17.34 8.50 4.74
CA GLY A 164 17.99 7.21 4.52
C GLY A 164 19.18 6.92 5.43
N SER A 165 19.45 7.76 6.43
CA SER A 165 20.48 7.50 7.43
C SER A 165 20.25 6.17 8.15
N PRO A 166 21.26 5.29 8.28
CA PRO A 166 21.18 4.08 9.08
C PRO A 166 20.99 4.31 10.58
N ALA A 167 21.10 5.56 11.06
CA ALA A 167 20.90 5.93 12.45
C ALA A 167 19.43 6.21 12.81
N ILE A 168 18.55 6.34 11.80
CA ILE A 168 17.12 6.61 11.99
C ILE A 168 16.45 5.34 12.54
N ASP A 169 15.66 5.48 13.61
CA ASP A 169 14.93 4.40 14.30
C ASP A 169 15.83 3.22 14.73
N ALA A 170 17.12 3.46 14.96
CA ALA A 170 18.11 2.42 15.20
C ALA A 170 18.66 2.39 16.64
N GLY A 171 18.25 3.31 17.50
CA GLY A 171 18.70 3.43 18.88
C GLY A 171 17.99 2.49 19.87
N ASP A 172 18.54 2.38 21.07
CA ASP A 172 17.96 1.66 22.20
C ASP A 172 17.02 2.58 23.00
N ASP A 173 15.74 2.24 23.05
CA ASP A 173 14.70 2.95 23.80
C ASP A 173 14.88 2.90 25.32
N SER A 174 15.78 2.05 25.84
CA SER A 174 16.05 1.96 27.29
C SER A 174 16.46 3.31 27.89
N VAL A 175 17.04 4.21 27.08
CA VAL A 175 17.44 5.57 27.45
C VAL A 175 16.26 6.47 27.86
N LEU A 176 15.03 6.14 27.44
CA LEU A 176 13.80 6.87 27.78
C LEU A 176 13.39 6.62 29.24
N THR A 177 13.96 5.61 29.90
CA THR A 177 13.63 5.21 31.26
C THR A 177 14.79 5.42 32.23
N ALA A 178 14.54 5.26 33.54
CA ALA A 178 15.58 5.42 34.56
C ALA A 178 16.75 4.44 34.33
N PRO A 179 18.02 4.86 34.53
CA PRO A 179 18.45 6.08 35.22
C PRO A 179 18.56 7.34 34.33
N LEU A 180 18.47 7.22 33.00
CA LEU A 180 18.72 8.33 32.08
C LEU A 180 17.48 9.21 31.87
N SER A 181 16.31 8.60 31.69
CA SER A 181 15.02 9.30 31.53
C SER A 181 15.06 10.44 30.51
N LEU A 182 15.68 10.20 29.36
CA LEU A 182 15.84 11.22 28.32
C LEU A 182 14.51 11.46 27.61
N THR A 183 13.92 12.63 27.82
CA THR A 183 12.64 13.00 27.20
C THR A 183 12.80 13.77 25.89
N THR A 184 13.97 14.37 25.67
CA THR A 184 14.26 15.17 24.47
C THR A 184 15.62 14.81 23.86
N ASP A 185 15.83 15.20 22.61
CA ASP A 185 17.15 15.22 21.98
C ASP A 185 17.94 16.50 22.37
N GLN A 186 19.08 16.77 21.72
CA GLN A 186 19.88 17.99 21.97
C GLN A 186 19.09 19.30 21.77
N ARG A 187 18.20 19.30 20.78
CA ARG A 187 17.47 20.51 20.36
C ARG A 187 16.33 20.83 21.31
N GLY A 188 15.94 19.87 22.14
CA GLY A 188 14.77 19.95 23.02
C GLY A 188 13.51 19.36 22.38
N GLU A 189 13.63 18.71 21.22
CA GLU A 189 12.52 18.00 20.58
C GLU A 189 12.28 16.64 21.24
N PRO A 190 11.05 16.09 21.22
CA PRO A 190 10.76 14.77 21.80
C PRO A 190 11.75 13.71 21.34
N ARG A 191 12.23 12.88 22.26
CA ARG A 191 13.29 11.90 21.95
C ARG A 191 12.78 10.66 21.19
N LEU A 192 11.48 10.39 21.20
CA LEU A 192 10.88 9.29 20.45
C LEU A 192 9.87 9.90 19.48
N GLN A 193 10.22 9.96 18.20
CA GLN A 193 9.34 10.48 17.14
C GLN A 193 9.07 9.48 16.02
N GLY A 194 9.76 8.34 16.01
CA GLY A 194 9.51 7.20 15.13
C GLY A 194 9.18 5.92 15.91
N ALA A 195 9.57 4.78 15.34
CA ALA A 195 9.40 3.47 15.96
C ALA A 195 10.35 3.25 17.15
N HIS A 196 11.56 3.81 17.06
CA HIS A 196 12.59 3.78 18.10
C HIS A 196 13.30 5.14 18.15
N VAL A 197 14.02 5.42 19.24
CA VAL A 197 14.89 6.61 19.27
C VAL A 197 15.99 6.51 18.20
N ASP A 198 16.45 7.63 17.67
CA ASP A 198 17.59 7.64 16.74
C ASP A 198 18.93 7.46 17.46
N ILE A 199 19.94 6.93 16.76
CA ILE A 199 21.33 6.93 17.24
C ILE A 199 21.90 8.35 17.12
N GLY A 200 22.54 8.85 18.17
CA GLY A 200 23.24 10.14 18.18
C GLY A 200 22.47 11.26 18.87
N SER A 201 22.94 12.50 18.68
CA SER A 201 22.43 13.70 19.39
C SER A 201 21.16 14.33 18.81
N PHE A 202 20.71 13.86 17.66
CA PHE A 202 19.59 14.39 16.90
C PHE A 202 18.51 13.32 16.77
N GLU A 203 17.24 13.72 16.88
CA GLU A 203 16.06 12.88 16.58
C GLU A 203 15.37 13.41 15.33
N LEU A 204 15.36 12.66 14.24
CA LEU A 204 14.65 13.07 13.04
C LEU A 204 13.14 12.99 13.27
N GLU A 205 12.49 14.15 13.20
CA GLU A 205 11.04 14.22 13.13
C GLU A 205 10.60 13.63 11.78
N ILE A 206 10.06 12.40 11.80
CA ILE A 206 9.38 11.85 10.64
C ILE A 206 7.95 12.38 10.69
N THR A 207 7.70 13.49 10.00
CA THR A 207 6.32 13.84 9.64
C THR A 207 5.83 12.77 8.65
N VAL A 208 5.03 11.82 9.13
CA VAL A 208 4.22 10.98 8.24
C VAL A 208 3.32 11.91 7.45
N VAL A 209 3.63 12.09 6.16
CA VAL A 209 2.78 12.87 5.27
C VAL A 209 1.55 12.01 4.99
N ASP A 210 0.39 12.60 5.25
CA ASP A 210 -0.94 12.05 5.01
C ASP A 210 -1.70 13.19 4.32
N ALA A 211 -1.69 13.16 2.98
CA ALA A 211 -2.09 14.27 2.14
C ALA A 211 -3.61 14.48 2.13
N ASP A 212 -4.40 13.41 2.26
CA ASP A 212 -5.85 13.45 2.26
C ASP A 212 -6.48 13.35 3.67
N GLY A 213 -5.67 13.04 4.68
CA GLY A 213 -6.05 13.06 6.08
C GLY A 213 -6.91 11.87 6.49
N ASP A 214 -6.81 10.75 5.78
CA ASP A 214 -7.58 9.54 6.03
C ASP A 214 -6.99 8.67 7.17
N GLY A 215 -5.78 9.01 7.64
CA GLY A 215 -5.07 8.30 8.69
C GLY A 215 -4.06 7.26 8.19
N VAL A 216 -3.87 7.13 6.88
CA VAL A 216 -2.86 6.30 6.22
C VAL A 216 -1.81 7.21 5.58
N ALA A 217 -0.54 6.94 5.84
CA ALA A 217 0.53 7.76 5.27
C ALA A 217 0.62 7.59 3.74
N ASP A 218 0.96 8.65 3.01
CA ASP A 218 1.10 8.70 1.55
C ASP A 218 1.93 7.55 0.96
N THR A 219 2.91 7.04 1.71
CA THR A 219 3.78 5.93 1.27
C THR A 219 3.05 4.58 1.21
N ASN A 220 1.97 4.43 1.96
CA ASN A 220 1.15 3.23 2.08
C ASN A 220 -0.27 3.43 1.54
N ASP A 221 -0.64 4.67 1.20
CA ASP A 221 -1.94 5.03 0.70
C ASP A 221 -2.03 4.83 -0.84
N LEU A 222 -2.91 3.93 -1.26
CA LEU A 222 -3.23 3.64 -2.66
C LEU A 222 -4.40 4.47 -3.18
N CYS A 223 -5.07 5.21 -2.30
CA CYS A 223 -6.33 5.91 -2.49
C CYS A 223 -6.25 7.38 -2.03
N SER A 224 -5.26 8.14 -2.54
CA SER A 224 -4.91 9.56 -2.29
C SER A 224 -5.99 10.66 -2.33
N GLY A 225 -7.27 10.32 -2.43
CA GLY A 225 -8.40 11.24 -2.36
C GLY A 225 -9.49 10.74 -1.42
N THR A 226 -9.15 9.91 -0.44
CA THR A 226 -10.08 9.44 0.56
C THR A 226 -10.51 10.59 1.45
N VAL A 227 -11.80 10.62 1.78
CA VAL A 227 -12.33 11.69 2.64
C VAL A 227 -11.80 11.49 4.06
N ALA A 228 -11.12 12.51 4.59
CA ALA A 228 -10.65 12.52 5.97
C ALA A 228 -11.71 12.02 6.97
N GLY A 229 -11.35 11.01 7.77
CA GLY A 229 -12.23 10.38 8.75
C GLY A 229 -13.20 9.32 8.21
N ALA A 230 -13.14 8.99 6.92
CA ALA A 230 -13.77 7.78 6.39
C ALA A 230 -13.14 6.52 7.03
N ALA A 231 -13.91 5.44 7.11
CA ALA A 231 -13.33 4.14 7.45
C ALA A 231 -12.52 3.66 6.23
N VAL A 232 -11.25 3.35 6.46
CA VAL A 232 -10.31 2.89 5.43
C VAL A 232 -9.66 1.56 5.83
N ASP A 233 -9.21 0.81 4.83
CA ASP A 233 -8.36 -0.35 5.04
C ASP A 233 -6.89 0.07 5.27
N ALA A 234 -5.99 -0.91 5.34
CA ALA A 234 -4.56 -0.65 5.54
C ALA A 234 -3.87 0.08 4.37
N ASN A 235 -4.57 0.24 3.23
CA ASN A 235 -4.08 0.88 2.02
C ASN A 235 -4.74 2.24 1.78
N GLY A 236 -5.48 2.79 2.74
CA GLY A 236 -6.13 4.11 2.63
C GLY A 236 -7.42 4.11 1.81
N CYS A 237 -7.96 2.96 1.42
CA CYS A 237 -9.16 2.90 0.58
C CYS A 237 -10.42 2.69 1.41
N SER A 238 -11.49 3.44 1.13
CA SER A 238 -12.83 3.24 1.72
C SER A 238 -13.74 2.39 0.83
N ASP A 239 -14.78 1.78 1.41
CA ASP A 239 -15.71 0.90 0.66
C ASP A 239 -16.27 1.58 -0.60
N PRO A 240 -16.79 2.82 -0.57
CA PRO A 240 -17.33 3.45 -1.78
C PRO A 240 -16.30 3.79 -2.88
N GLN A 241 -14.99 3.68 -2.61
CA GLN A 241 -13.94 3.86 -3.61
C GLN A 241 -13.57 2.56 -4.33
N VAL A 242 -13.94 1.41 -3.76
CA VAL A 242 -13.54 0.07 -4.24
C VAL A 242 -14.70 -0.84 -4.55
N ASP A 243 -15.89 -0.54 -4.04
CA ASP A 243 -17.16 -1.27 -4.20
C ASP A 243 -18.28 -0.22 -4.16
N ALA A 244 -18.55 0.40 -5.31
CA ALA A 244 -19.34 1.63 -5.36
C ALA A 244 -20.83 1.40 -5.09
N ASP A 245 -21.35 0.21 -5.40
CA ASP A 245 -22.75 -0.15 -5.17
C ASP A 245 -22.97 -1.02 -3.93
N GLY A 246 -21.89 -1.53 -3.32
CA GLY A 246 -21.89 -2.24 -2.04
C GLY A 246 -22.40 -3.67 -2.16
N ASP A 247 -22.21 -4.33 -3.30
CA ASP A 247 -22.68 -5.69 -3.55
C ASP A 247 -21.69 -6.78 -3.07
N GLY A 248 -20.47 -6.38 -2.68
CA GLY A 248 -19.40 -7.22 -2.18
C GLY A 248 -18.38 -7.66 -3.23
N ILE A 249 -18.53 -7.22 -4.49
CA ILE A 249 -17.58 -7.42 -5.58
C ILE A 249 -16.85 -6.09 -5.82
N CYS A 250 -15.53 -6.13 -5.98
CA CYS A 250 -14.78 -4.89 -6.15
C CYS A 250 -14.93 -4.33 -7.57
N ASP A 251 -15.04 -3.01 -7.69
CA ASP A 251 -15.01 -2.27 -8.95
C ASP A 251 -13.76 -2.66 -9.79
N PRO A 252 -13.86 -2.70 -11.13
CA PRO A 252 -12.73 -2.92 -12.01
C PRO A 252 -11.59 -1.92 -11.75
N GLY A 253 -10.44 -2.45 -11.33
CA GLY A 253 -9.25 -1.64 -11.04
C GLY A 253 -9.18 -1.10 -9.62
N ALA A 254 -10.07 -1.53 -8.72
CA ALA A 254 -9.95 -1.26 -7.29
C ALA A 254 -8.55 -1.66 -6.77
N PRO A 255 -7.81 -0.73 -6.10
CA PRO A 255 -6.44 -1.00 -5.63
C PRO A 255 -6.39 -1.92 -4.40
N SER A 256 -7.50 -2.06 -3.68
CA SER A 256 -7.65 -2.95 -2.53
C SER A 256 -9.13 -3.36 -2.34
N GLY A 257 -9.42 -4.13 -1.28
CA GLY A 257 -10.78 -4.59 -0.98
C GLY A 257 -11.57 -3.67 -0.05
N GLY A 258 -10.98 -2.56 0.41
CA GLY A 258 -11.61 -1.68 1.40
C GLY A 258 -11.87 -2.34 2.75
N PRO A 259 -12.46 -1.61 3.71
CA PRO A 259 -12.80 -2.12 5.04
C PRO A 259 -13.66 -3.38 5.04
N SER A 260 -14.62 -3.48 4.11
CA SER A 260 -15.54 -4.61 3.97
C SER A 260 -14.92 -5.81 3.24
N ALA A 261 -13.73 -5.64 2.67
CA ALA A 261 -12.96 -6.66 1.96
C ALA A 261 -13.75 -7.28 0.80
N CYS A 262 -14.21 -6.45 -0.15
CA CYS A 262 -14.79 -6.91 -1.41
C CYS A 262 -13.82 -7.85 -2.13
N THR A 263 -14.34 -8.72 -3.01
CA THR A 263 -13.51 -9.64 -3.79
C THR A 263 -14.06 -9.83 -5.20
N GLY A 264 -13.16 -9.91 -6.19
CA GLY A 264 -13.54 -10.11 -7.59
C GLY A 264 -13.34 -8.85 -8.43
N SER A 265 -14.01 -8.78 -9.57
CA SER A 265 -14.03 -7.62 -10.47
C SER A 265 -15.46 -7.48 -10.96
N ASP A 266 -16.10 -6.36 -10.62
CA ASP A 266 -17.51 -6.12 -10.86
C ASP A 266 -17.80 -5.81 -12.33
N ASN A 267 -18.66 -6.60 -12.97
CA ASN A 267 -19.13 -6.37 -14.34
C ASN A 267 -20.28 -5.34 -14.43
N CYS A 268 -20.80 -4.86 -13.30
CA CYS A 268 -21.77 -3.77 -13.19
C CYS A 268 -21.49 -2.83 -12.00
N PRO A 269 -20.41 -2.00 -12.04
CA PRO A 269 -19.90 -1.20 -10.90
C PRO A 269 -20.84 -0.16 -10.27
N ASN A 270 -22.08 -0.05 -10.74
CA ASN A 270 -23.07 0.89 -10.22
C ASN A 270 -24.45 0.25 -10.02
N VAL A 271 -24.56 -1.07 -10.17
CA VAL A 271 -25.82 -1.81 -10.12
C VAL A 271 -25.62 -3.13 -9.40
N VAL A 272 -26.05 -3.16 -8.14
CA VAL A 272 -25.92 -4.32 -7.24
C VAL A 272 -26.28 -5.64 -7.93
N ASN A 273 -25.29 -6.48 -8.19
CA ASN A 273 -25.45 -7.77 -8.85
C ASN A 273 -24.44 -8.83 -8.33
N PRO A 274 -24.57 -9.30 -7.07
CA PRO A 274 -23.59 -10.22 -6.47
C PRO A 274 -23.40 -11.56 -7.21
N SER A 275 -24.32 -11.91 -8.11
CA SER A 275 -24.21 -13.11 -8.94
C SER A 275 -23.25 -12.95 -10.12
N GLN A 276 -22.89 -11.70 -10.49
CA GLN A 276 -21.98 -11.37 -11.58
C GLN A 276 -22.31 -12.16 -12.85
N THR A 277 -23.62 -12.28 -13.13
CA THR A 277 -24.11 -13.01 -14.30
C THR A 277 -23.80 -12.17 -15.53
N ASP A 278 -23.34 -12.86 -16.57
CA ASP A 278 -22.85 -12.32 -17.83
C ASP A 278 -23.15 -13.41 -18.86
N THR A 279 -24.34 -13.34 -19.45
CA THR A 279 -24.95 -14.41 -20.23
C THR A 279 -24.24 -14.61 -21.58
N ASP A 280 -23.73 -13.54 -22.19
CA ASP A 280 -23.04 -13.58 -23.47
C ASP A 280 -21.50 -13.56 -23.36
N GLY A 281 -20.96 -13.18 -22.19
CA GLY A 281 -19.54 -13.16 -21.89
C GLY A 281 -18.80 -11.93 -22.43
N ASP A 282 -19.47 -10.82 -22.69
CA ASP A 282 -18.83 -9.58 -23.18
C ASP A 282 -18.16 -8.74 -22.09
N GLY A 283 -18.43 -9.06 -20.82
CA GLY A 283 -17.89 -8.41 -19.64
C GLY A 283 -18.78 -7.32 -19.04
N LEU A 284 -19.96 -7.08 -19.60
CA LEU A 284 -21.05 -6.34 -18.99
C LEU A 284 -22.00 -7.35 -18.31
N GLY A 285 -22.42 -7.10 -17.08
CA GLY A 285 -23.31 -8.03 -16.41
C GLY A 285 -24.78 -7.84 -16.81
N ASP A 286 -25.57 -8.92 -16.77
CA ASP A 286 -27.01 -8.91 -17.09
C ASP A 286 -27.81 -7.84 -16.29
N ALA A 287 -27.30 -7.40 -15.14
CA ALA A 287 -27.94 -6.36 -14.34
C ALA A 287 -27.84 -4.95 -14.95
N CYS A 288 -26.83 -4.72 -15.80
CA CYS A 288 -26.54 -3.44 -16.43
C CYS A 288 -26.37 -3.54 -17.96
N ASP A 289 -26.50 -4.73 -18.53
CA ASP A 289 -26.63 -4.98 -19.95
C ASP A 289 -28.08 -4.71 -20.42
N PRO A 290 -28.29 -3.99 -21.54
CA PRO A 290 -29.62 -3.88 -22.16
C PRO A 290 -30.01 -5.02 -23.11
N ASP A 291 -29.10 -5.96 -23.42
CA ASP A 291 -29.27 -7.10 -24.32
C ASP A 291 -28.42 -8.30 -23.82
N ASP A 292 -28.94 -9.01 -22.81
CA ASP A 292 -28.21 -10.03 -22.00
C ASP A 292 -27.51 -11.12 -22.82
N ASP A 293 -28.05 -11.50 -23.98
CA ASP A 293 -27.50 -12.57 -24.82
C ASP A 293 -26.86 -12.09 -26.14
N ASN A 294 -26.87 -10.76 -26.37
CA ASN A 294 -26.33 -10.06 -27.53
C ASN A 294 -26.76 -10.70 -28.87
N ASP A 295 -27.99 -11.21 -28.95
CA ASP A 295 -28.59 -11.71 -30.18
C ASP A 295 -29.12 -10.59 -31.10
N GLY A 296 -29.18 -9.35 -30.57
CA GLY A 296 -29.61 -8.14 -31.25
C GLY A 296 -31.03 -7.69 -30.91
N VAL A 297 -31.70 -8.33 -29.94
CA VAL A 297 -33.02 -7.99 -29.43
C VAL A 297 -32.94 -7.68 -27.93
N VAL A 298 -33.09 -6.40 -27.57
CA VAL A 298 -33.11 -5.93 -26.17
C VAL A 298 -34.07 -6.72 -25.27
N ASP A 299 -33.71 -6.93 -24.00
CA ASP A 299 -34.39 -7.86 -23.07
C ASP A 299 -35.90 -7.60 -22.94
N VAL A 300 -36.30 -6.33 -23.01
CA VAL A 300 -37.71 -5.94 -22.89
C VAL A 300 -38.57 -6.43 -24.06
N LEU A 301 -37.96 -6.82 -25.17
CA LEU A 301 -38.59 -7.38 -26.37
C LEU A 301 -38.22 -8.84 -26.62
N ASP A 302 -37.24 -9.37 -25.89
CA ASP A 302 -36.75 -10.72 -26.07
C ASP A 302 -37.59 -11.75 -25.28
N LEU A 303 -37.93 -12.83 -25.96
CA LEU A 303 -38.64 -13.97 -25.37
C LEU A 303 -37.71 -15.18 -25.17
N CYS A 304 -36.45 -15.08 -25.58
CA CYS A 304 -35.46 -16.14 -25.59
C CYS A 304 -34.06 -15.64 -25.11
N PRO A 305 -33.91 -15.24 -23.83
CA PRO A 305 -32.75 -14.53 -23.25
C PRO A 305 -31.52 -15.40 -23.01
N GLY A 306 -31.22 -16.30 -23.94
CA GLY A 306 -30.07 -17.18 -23.92
C GLY A 306 -29.74 -17.69 -25.30
N THR A 307 -30.18 -16.94 -26.30
CA THR A 307 -29.92 -17.19 -27.71
C THR A 307 -28.50 -16.74 -28.01
N PRO A 308 -27.61 -17.64 -28.47
CA PRO A 308 -26.20 -17.28 -28.58
C PRO A 308 -25.97 -16.07 -29.50
N ALA A 309 -25.12 -15.14 -29.06
CA ALA A 309 -24.71 -13.98 -29.85
C ALA A 309 -24.31 -14.35 -31.29
N GLY A 310 -24.79 -13.56 -32.24
CA GLY A 310 -24.54 -13.75 -33.68
C GLY A 310 -25.36 -14.87 -34.34
N THR A 311 -26.26 -15.52 -33.61
CA THR A 311 -27.30 -16.35 -34.22
C THR A 311 -28.31 -15.48 -34.99
N THR A 312 -28.93 -16.05 -36.02
CA THR A 312 -29.96 -15.33 -36.78
C THR A 312 -31.30 -15.53 -36.09
N VAL A 313 -31.80 -14.47 -35.46
CA VAL A 313 -33.05 -14.48 -34.68
C VAL A 313 -34.16 -13.67 -35.34
N GLY A 314 -35.39 -13.91 -34.90
CA GLY A 314 -36.56 -13.11 -35.27
C GLY A 314 -36.66 -11.82 -34.45
N ALA A 315 -37.80 -11.12 -34.56
CA ALA A 315 -38.06 -9.90 -33.80
C ALA A 315 -38.29 -10.12 -32.29
N THR A 316 -38.18 -11.35 -31.81
CA THR A 316 -38.42 -11.76 -30.41
C THR A 316 -37.23 -12.49 -29.81
N GLY A 317 -36.03 -12.32 -30.38
CA GLY A 317 -34.76 -13.00 -30.02
C GLY A 317 -34.75 -14.52 -30.18
N CYS A 318 -35.88 -15.14 -30.52
CA CYS A 318 -35.94 -16.58 -30.70
C CYS A 318 -35.45 -17.03 -32.09
N THR A 319 -34.67 -18.11 -32.14
CA THR A 319 -34.51 -18.93 -33.35
C THR A 319 -35.86 -19.53 -33.78
N PRO A 320 -36.04 -19.93 -35.05
CA PRO A 320 -37.27 -20.58 -35.49
C PRO A 320 -37.63 -21.84 -34.68
N GLU A 321 -36.64 -22.59 -34.24
CA GLU A 321 -36.80 -23.77 -33.40
C GLU A 321 -37.32 -23.39 -32.01
N GLN A 322 -36.65 -22.48 -31.29
CA GLN A 322 -37.10 -21.98 -29.97
C GLN A 322 -38.51 -21.37 -30.05
N ALA A 323 -38.77 -20.55 -31.06
CA ALA A 323 -40.09 -19.93 -31.24
C ALA A 323 -41.20 -20.98 -31.51
N THR A 324 -40.86 -22.10 -32.17
CA THR A 324 -41.78 -23.21 -32.38
C THR A 324 -42.02 -24.00 -31.08
N GLU A 325 -41.00 -24.16 -30.24
CA GLU A 325 -41.12 -24.78 -28.91
C GLU A 325 -41.99 -23.93 -27.98
N ASN A 326 -41.78 -22.61 -27.93
CA ASN A 326 -42.63 -21.68 -27.18
C ASN A 326 -44.11 -21.79 -27.62
N LEU A 327 -44.36 -21.91 -28.92
CA LEU A 327 -45.71 -22.12 -29.46
C LEU A 327 -46.31 -23.48 -29.07
N ILE A 328 -45.51 -24.53 -28.89
CA ILE A 328 -45.98 -25.80 -28.35
C ILE A 328 -46.44 -25.61 -26.90
N ASP A 329 -45.67 -24.89 -26.10
CA ASP A 329 -46.00 -24.61 -24.71
C ASP A 329 -47.25 -23.74 -24.57
N ASP A 330 -47.45 -22.75 -25.44
CA ASP A 330 -48.70 -21.97 -25.50
C ASP A 330 -49.93 -22.88 -25.74
N VAL A 331 -49.82 -23.83 -26.67
CA VAL A 331 -50.90 -24.80 -26.94
C VAL A 331 -51.14 -25.70 -25.72
N GLN A 332 -50.07 -26.09 -25.00
CA GLN A 332 -50.18 -26.91 -23.79
C GLN A 332 -50.81 -26.13 -22.63
N ASN A 333 -50.46 -24.85 -22.44
CA ASN A 333 -50.98 -24.00 -21.36
C ASN A 333 -52.47 -23.67 -21.52
N LEU A 334 -52.99 -23.68 -22.74
CA LEU A 334 -54.44 -23.62 -22.99
C LEU A 334 -55.18 -24.88 -22.48
N VAL A 335 -54.47 -25.95 -22.13
CA VAL A 335 -55.01 -27.15 -21.46
C VAL A 335 -54.74 -27.04 -19.95
N PRO A 336 -55.74 -27.22 -19.07
CA PRO A 336 -57.08 -27.75 -19.33
C PRO A 336 -58.15 -26.68 -19.62
N GLY A 337 -57.78 -25.41 -19.68
CA GLY A 337 -58.73 -24.29 -19.72
C GLY A 337 -59.66 -24.30 -20.92
N SER A 338 -59.12 -23.93 -22.08
CA SER A 338 -59.91 -23.60 -23.27
C SER A 338 -59.83 -24.67 -24.34
N LEU A 339 -58.74 -25.42 -24.39
CA LEU A 339 -58.51 -26.45 -25.40
C LEU A 339 -58.59 -27.86 -24.80
N LYS A 340 -59.38 -28.76 -25.40
CA LYS A 340 -59.42 -30.15 -24.94
C LYS A 340 -58.12 -30.85 -25.32
N ARG A 341 -57.63 -31.74 -24.45
CA ARG A 341 -56.38 -32.51 -24.65
C ARG A 341 -56.26 -33.17 -26.03
N GLY A 342 -57.34 -33.80 -26.54
CA GLY A 342 -57.32 -34.41 -27.87
C GLY A 342 -57.16 -33.41 -29.03
N GLN A 343 -57.61 -32.17 -28.86
CA GLN A 343 -57.43 -31.09 -29.83
C GLN A 343 -56.01 -30.54 -29.76
N ALA A 344 -55.49 -30.31 -28.54
CA ALA A 344 -54.11 -29.89 -28.29
C ALA A 344 -53.10 -30.86 -28.91
N ASN A 345 -53.26 -32.17 -28.68
CA ASN A 345 -52.39 -33.20 -29.26
C ASN A 345 -52.31 -33.11 -30.80
N GLY A 346 -53.41 -32.74 -31.47
CA GLY A 346 -53.44 -32.61 -32.92
C GLY A 346 -52.75 -31.35 -33.45
N LEU A 347 -52.67 -30.29 -32.64
CA LEU A 347 -51.91 -29.07 -32.92
C LEU A 347 -50.42 -29.27 -32.61
N ILE A 348 -50.09 -29.83 -31.44
CA ILE A 348 -48.72 -30.15 -31.01
C ILE A 348 -48.04 -31.05 -32.04
N ALA A 349 -48.73 -32.12 -32.51
CA ALA A 349 -48.17 -32.99 -33.55
C ALA A 349 -47.84 -32.28 -34.87
N LYS A 350 -48.46 -31.13 -35.17
CA LYS A 350 -48.07 -30.32 -36.33
C LYS A 350 -46.83 -29.50 -36.06
N LEU A 351 -46.70 -28.93 -34.87
CA LEU A 351 -45.54 -28.15 -34.43
C LEU A 351 -44.31 -29.05 -34.24
N ASP A 352 -44.47 -30.25 -33.68
CA ASP A 352 -43.43 -31.30 -33.69
C ASP A 352 -42.97 -31.61 -35.13
N GLY A 353 -43.93 -31.60 -36.06
CA GLY A 353 -43.66 -31.76 -37.48
C GLY A 353 -42.99 -30.57 -38.13
N VAL A 354 -43.04 -29.37 -37.55
CA VAL A 354 -42.27 -28.18 -37.95
C VAL A 354 -40.83 -28.38 -37.48
N LEU A 355 -40.60 -28.64 -36.19
CA LEU A 355 -39.27 -28.90 -35.62
C LEU A 355 -38.49 -29.97 -36.40
N GLN A 356 -39.09 -31.14 -36.64
CA GLN A 356 -38.45 -32.22 -37.41
C GLN A 356 -38.06 -31.84 -38.85
N LYS A 357 -38.69 -30.81 -39.43
CA LYS A 357 -38.36 -30.31 -40.78
C LYS A 357 -37.27 -29.26 -40.71
N LEU A 358 -37.29 -28.42 -39.69
CA LEU A 358 -36.23 -27.46 -39.38
C LEU A 358 -34.89 -28.19 -39.14
N ASP A 359 -34.89 -29.23 -38.30
CA ASP A 359 -33.74 -30.11 -38.05
C ASP A 359 -33.11 -30.71 -39.32
N LYS A 360 -33.91 -30.83 -40.38
CA LYS A 360 -33.52 -31.40 -41.68
C LYS A 360 -33.20 -30.34 -42.74
N GLY A 361 -33.19 -29.05 -42.37
CA GLY A 361 -32.99 -27.92 -43.28
C GLY A 361 -34.09 -27.75 -44.32
N LYS A 362 -35.32 -28.23 -44.05
CA LYS A 362 -36.45 -28.23 -45.00
C LYS A 362 -37.41 -27.06 -44.76
N THR A 363 -36.92 -25.82 -44.84
CA THR A 363 -37.65 -24.57 -44.55
C THR A 363 -39.01 -24.49 -45.26
N ASN A 364 -39.08 -24.68 -46.58
CA ASN A 364 -40.35 -24.65 -47.32
C ASN A 364 -41.38 -25.67 -46.80
N ALA A 365 -40.92 -26.84 -46.36
CA ALA A 365 -41.80 -27.86 -45.82
C ALA A 365 -42.25 -27.52 -44.38
N ALA A 366 -41.39 -26.86 -43.60
CA ALA A 366 -41.73 -26.32 -42.28
C ALA A 366 -42.82 -25.24 -42.40
N CYS A 367 -42.65 -24.28 -43.32
CA CYS A 367 -43.64 -23.25 -43.63
C CYS A 367 -45.02 -23.83 -44.04
N ASN A 368 -45.03 -24.84 -44.91
CA ASN A 368 -46.27 -25.53 -45.28
C ASN A 368 -46.96 -26.20 -44.07
N GLN A 369 -46.18 -26.74 -43.14
CA GLN A 369 -46.70 -27.38 -41.92
C GLN A 369 -47.25 -26.32 -40.94
N LEU A 370 -46.59 -25.18 -40.82
CA LEU A 370 -47.02 -24.04 -40.01
C LEU A 370 -48.32 -23.43 -40.54
N GLN A 371 -48.46 -23.29 -41.87
CA GLN A 371 -49.73 -22.89 -42.48
C GLN A 371 -50.85 -23.91 -42.21
N ALA A 372 -50.53 -25.20 -42.20
CA ALA A 372 -51.50 -26.24 -41.84
C ALA A 372 -51.93 -26.16 -40.35
N PHE A 373 -51.03 -25.73 -39.46
CA PHE A 373 -51.37 -25.40 -38.07
C PHE A 373 -52.32 -24.20 -38.00
N ILE A 374 -51.99 -23.08 -38.65
CA ILE A 374 -52.83 -21.86 -38.70
C ILE A 374 -54.25 -22.18 -39.22
N ASN A 375 -54.34 -22.96 -40.30
CA ASN A 375 -55.63 -23.36 -40.86
C ASN A 375 -56.47 -24.19 -39.87
N GLN A 376 -55.82 -25.04 -39.06
CA GLN A 376 -56.51 -25.83 -38.06
C GLN A 376 -56.99 -24.97 -36.89
N VAL A 377 -56.18 -24.02 -36.41
CA VAL A 377 -56.58 -23.08 -35.36
C VAL A 377 -57.80 -22.26 -35.81
N ASN A 378 -57.78 -21.71 -37.03
CA ASN A 378 -58.95 -21.05 -37.63
C ASN A 378 -60.20 -21.94 -37.67
N GLY A 379 -60.01 -23.22 -38.00
CA GLY A 379 -61.09 -24.21 -37.94
C GLY A 379 -61.67 -24.41 -36.53
N PHE A 380 -60.83 -24.30 -35.49
CA PHE A 380 -61.29 -24.36 -34.10
C PHE A 380 -62.03 -23.09 -33.67
N ILE A 381 -61.56 -21.90 -34.07
CA ILE A 381 -62.26 -20.63 -33.83
C ILE A 381 -63.66 -20.67 -34.46
N ASN A 382 -63.76 -21.01 -35.75
CA ASN A 382 -65.02 -21.06 -36.49
C ASN A 382 -66.02 -22.09 -35.93
N ALA A 383 -65.51 -23.17 -35.35
CA ALA A 383 -66.32 -24.21 -34.72
C ALA A 383 -66.68 -23.90 -33.25
N GLY A 384 -66.31 -22.74 -32.71
CA GLY A 384 -66.54 -22.36 -31.31
C GLY A 384 -65.79 -23.24 -30.31
N LYS A 385 -64.69 -23.88 -30.74
CA LYS A 385 -63.87 -24.79 -29.94
C LYS A 385 -62.70 -24.09 -29.23
N LEU A 386 -62.38 -22.87 -29.66
CA LEU A 386 -61.38 -21.98 -29.09
C LEU A 386 -61.92 -20.55 -29.23
N SER A 387 -61.66 -19.67 -28.27
CA SER A 387 -62.10 -18.29 -28.41
C SER A 387 -61.36 -17.57 -29.55
N PRO A 388 -61.96 -16.55 -30.18
CA PRO A 388 -61.26 -15.78 -31.20
C PRO A 388 -59.94 -15.16 -30.71
N ALA A 389 -59.89 -14.69 -29.46
CA ALA A 389 -58.70 -14.06 -28.89
C ALA A 389 -57.55 -15.06 -28.68
N GLU A 390 -57.83 -16.21 -28.07
CA GLU A 390 -56.83 -17.26 -27.86
C GLU A 390 -56.36 -17.86 -29.18
N GLY A 391 -57.30 -18.09 -30.10
CA GLY A 391 -56.98 -18.59 -31.43
C GLY A 391 -56.14 -17.62 -32.24
N GLN A 392 -56.45 -16.32 -32.18
CA GLN A 392 -55.63 -15.31 -32.85
C GLN A 392 -54.23 -15.23 -32.26
N SER A 393 -54.08 -15.35 -30.93
CA SER A 393 -52.76 -15.36 -30.28
C SER A 393 -51.87 -16.51 -30.79
N LEU A 394 -52.42 -17.72 -30.91
CA LEU A 394 -51.71 -18.86 -31.50
C LEU A 394 -51.36 -18.65 -32.99
N ILE A 395 -52.24 -17.98 -33.75
CA ILE A 395 -52.00 -17.67 -35.16
C ILE A 395 -50.89 -16.63 -35.29
N ASP A 396 -50.90 -15.58 -34.47
CA ASP A 396 -49.90 -14.51 -34.51
C ASP A 396 -48.52 -15.07 -34.13
N ALA A 397 -48.44 -15.92 -33.11
CA ALA A 397 -47.22 -16.65 -32.76
C ALA A 397 -46.72 -17.53 -33.92
N ALA A 398 -47.61 -18.28 -34.57
CA ALA A 398 -47.25 -19.06 -35.75
C ALA A 398 -46.80 -18.19 -36.94
N ILE A 399 -47.39 -17.00 -37.14
CA ILE A 399 -46.95 -16.06 -38.17
C ILE A 399 -45.54 -15.54 -37.85
N ASN A 400 -45.23 -15.25 -36.58
CA ASN A 400 -43.89 -14.83 -36.18
C ASN A 400 -42.83 -15.90 -36.47
N VAL A 401 -43.12 -17.18 -36.18
CA VAL A 401 -42.24 -18.30 -36.59
C VAL A 401 -42.04 -18.31 -38.12
N GLY A 402 -43.11 -18.07 -38.89
CA GLY A 402 -43.06 -18.02 -40.36
C GLY A 402 -42.15 -16.90 -40.86
N ASN A 403 -42.34 -15.68 -40.33
CA ASN A 403 -41.56 -14.51 -40.70
C ASN A 403 -40.05 -14.75 -40.52
N THR A 404 -39.63 -15.36 -39.41
CA THR A 404 -38.21 -15.72 -39.16
C THR A 404 -37.68 -16.73 -40.17
N LEU A 405 -38.53 -17.64 -40.65
CA LEU A 405 -38.18 -18.62 -41.69
C LEU A 405 -38.16 -18.05 -43.11
N GLY A 406 -38.60 -16.81 -43.31
CA GLY A 406 -38.74 -16.19 -44.64
C GLY A 406 -39.93 -16.71 -45.44
N CYS A 407 -40.99 -17.13 -44.75
CA CYS A 407 -42.31 -17.41 -45.31
C CYS A 407 -43.37 -16.57 -44.59
#